data_AF-A0AAN5MIB7-F1
#
_entry.id   AF-A0AAN5MIB7-F1
#
_cell.length_a   1.000
_cell.length_b   1.000
_cell.length_c   1.000
_cell.angle_alpha   90.00
_cell.angle_beta   90.00
_cell.angle_gamma   90.00
#
_symmetry.space_group_name_H-M   'P 1'
#
loop_
_entity.id
_entity.type
_entity.pdbx_description
1 polymer ?
#
loop_
_entity_poly.entity_id
_entity_poly.type
_entity_poly.pdbx_seq_one_letter_code
_entity_poly.pdbx_strand_id
1 'polypeptide(L)' 'MTTKALANQLGISPQQISRYERGINKIDASIVFKIINIFGVPYEALFPEPETEDFSQTKASLMYMDPMLFHNEYQSY' A
#
# COMPACT_ATOMS: atom_id res chain seq x y z
N MET A 1 -18.60 4.23 16.90
CA MET A 1 -18.83 2.77 17.09
C MET A 1 -17.68 2.20 17.90
N THR A 2 -17.90 1.22 18.80
CA THR A 2 -16.83 0.55 19.56
C THR A 2 -16.43 -0.78 18.91
N THR A 3 -15.23 -1.30 19.18
CA THR A 3 -14.75 -2.61 18.68
C THR A 3 -15.71 -3.74 19.03
N LYS A 4 -16.27 -3.72 20.24
CA LYS A 4 -17.27 -4.71 20.70
C LYS A 4 -18.58 -4.60 19.90
N ALA A 5 -19.04 -3.38 19.61
CA ALA A 5 -20.26 -3.18 18.82
C ALA A 5 -20.08 -3.66 17.37
N LEU A 6 -18.93 -3.38 16.75
CA LEU A 6 -18.61 -3.87 15.40
C LEU A 6 -18.51 -5.41 15.37
N ALA A 7 -17.83 -6.00 16.35
CA ALA A 7 -17.72 -7.45 16.48
C ALA A 7 -19.09 -8.14 16.59
N ASN A 8 -19.99 -7.56 17.39
CA ASN A 8 -21.37 -8.03 17.52
C ASN A 8 -22.15 -7.96 16.20
N GLN A 9 -22.04 -6.86 15.44
CA GLN A 9 -22.70 -6.73 14.14
C GLN A 9 -22.15 -7.71 13.09
N LEU A 10 -20.86 -8.03 13.17
CA LEU A 10 -20.20 -8.98 12.27
C LEU A 10 -20.38 -10.45 12.69
N GLY A 11 -20.87 -10.70 13.91
CA GLY A 11 -21.02 -12.05 14.45
C GLY A 11 -19.68 -12.73 14.77
N ILE A 12 -18.66 -11.96 15.15
CA ILE A 12 -17.31 -12.47 15.49
C ILE A 12 -16.87 -11.96 16.86
N SER A 13 -15.78 -12.53 17.40
CA SER A 13 -15.28 -12.08 18.70
C SER A 13 -14.59 -10.70 18.62
N PRO A 14 -14.65 -9.87 19.67
CA PRO A 14 -13.89 -8.60 19.71
C PRO A 14 -12.38 -8.81 19.56
N GLN A 15 -11.86 -9.94 20.06
CA GLN A 15 -10.47 -10.31 19.90
C GLN A 15 -10.11 -10.59 18.43
N GLN A 16 -11.03 -11.11 17.62
CA GLN A 16 -10.80 -11.27 16.17
C GLN A 16 -10.65 -9.92 15.48
N ILE A 17 -11.50 -8.93 15.80
CA ILE A 17 -11.34 -7.56 15.26
C ILE A 17 -9.94 -7.02 15.61
N SER A 18 -9.53 -7.13 16.88
CA SER A 18 -8.20 -6.69 17.31
C SER A 18 -7.06 -7.44 16.58
N ARG A 19 -7.24 -8.71 16.20
CA ARG A 19 -6.24 -9.43 15.39
C ARG A 19 -6.20 -8.93 13.95
N TYR A 20 -7.34 -8.53 13.38
CA TYR A 20 -7.38 -7.90 12.05
C TYR A 20 -6.71 -6.53 12.06
N GLU A 21 -7.04 -5.67 13.04
CA GLU A 21 -6.46 -4.32 13.16
C GLU A 21 -4.93 -4.34 13.32
N ARG A 22 -4.38 -5.37 13.97
CA ARG A 22 -2.93 -5.54 14.15
C ARG A 22 -2.23 -6.28 13.00
N GLY A 23 -2.98 -6.71 11.97
CA GLY A 23 -2.43 -7.48 10.86
C GLY A 23 -1.95 -8.90 11.24
N ILE A 24 -2.29 -9.40 12.43
CA ILE A 24 -1.92 -10.75 12.88
C ILE A 24 -2.71 -11.81 12.09
N ASN A 25 -4.00 -11.52 11.86
CA ASN A 25 -4.87 -12.38 11.07
C ASN A 25 -5.16 -11.71 9.73
N LYS A 26 -5.08 -12.49 8.65
CA LYS A 26 -5.68 -12.10 7.36
C LYS A 26 -7.20 -11.96 7.54
N ILE A 27 -7.74 -10.93 6.90
CA ILE A 27 -9.17 -10.65 6.86
C ILE A 27 -9.74 -11.12 5.51
N ASP A 28 -10.85 -11.85 5.55
CA ASP A 28 -11.54 -12.28 4.34
C ASP A 28 -12.26 -11.10 3.67
N ALA A 29 -12.27 -11.11 2.33
CA ALA A 29 -12.95 -10.07 1.54
C ALA A 29 -14.44 -9.94 1.89
N SER A 30 -15.10 -11.03 2.28
CA SER A 30 -16.50 -11.00 2.73
C SER A 30 -16.70 -10.21 4.03
N ILE A 31 -15.74 -10.26 4.94
CA ILE A 31 -15.76 -9.47 6.19
C ILE A 31 -15.48 -8.01 5.87
N VAL A 32 -14.51 -7.73 5.00
CA VAL A 32 -14.23 -6.36 4.52
C VAL A 32 -15.49 -5.74 3.90
N PHE A 33 -16.20 -6.50 3.05
CA PHE A 33 -17.44 -6.04 2.43
C PHE A 33 -18.53 -5.73 3.46
N LYS A 34 -18.68 -6.56 4.50
CA LYS A 34 -19.62 -6.25 5.59
C LYS A 34 -19.24 -4.99 6.35
N ILE A 35 -17.95 -4.79 6.63
CA ILE A 35 -17.42 -3.61 7.33
C ILE A 35 -17.76 -2.34 6.54
N ILE A 36 -17.43 -2.27 5.24
CA ILE A 36 -17.70 -1.06 4.45
C ILE A 36 -19.20 -0.75 4.37
N ASN A 37 -20.06 -1.76 4.29
CA ASN A 37 -21.52 -1.57 4.33
C ASN A 37 -22.00 -1.05 5.68
N ILE A 38 -21.45 -1.54 6.80
CA ILE A 38 -21.78 -1.04 8.15
C ILE A 38 -21.40 0.43 8.30
N PHE A 39 -20.24 0.83 7.77
CA PHE A 39 -19.78 2.22 7.84
C PHE A 39 -20.34 3.12 6.74
N GLY A 40 -21.07 2.57 5.76
CA GLY A 40 -21.60 3.33 4.62
C GLY A 40 -20.49 3.91 3.73
N VAL A 41 -19.36 3.22 3.61
CA VAL A 41 -18.18 3.69 2.89
C VAL A 41 -18.08 2.99 1.52
N PRO A 42 -17.81 3.71 0.42
CA PRO A 42 -17.58 3.12 -0.89
C PRO A 42 -16.28 2.28 -0.90
N TYR A 43 -16.21 1.23 -1.71
CA TYR A 43 -15.05 0.32 -1.69
C TYR A 43 -13.77 1.00 -2.16
N GLU A 44 -13.89 2.03 -3.00
CA GLU A 44 -12.82 2.88 -3.51
C GLU A 44 -12.04 3.54 -2.37
N ALA A 45 -12.69 3.83 -1.23
CA ALA A 45 -12.02 4.42 -0.08
C ALA A 45 -11.02 3.47 0.61
N LEU A 46 -11.06 2.16 0.31
CA LEU A 46 -10.04 1.21 0.77
C LEU A 46 -8.74 1.32 -0.04
N PHE A 47 -8.82 1.92 -1.24
CA PHE A 47 -7.71 2.07 -2.18
C PHE A 47 -7.59 3.54 -2.57
N PRO A 48 -7.24 4.44 -1.61
CA PRO A 48 -6.99 5.82 -1.96
C PRO A 48 -5.91 5.88 -3.04
N GLU A 49 -6.10 6.74 -4.04
CA GLU A 49 -5.03 6.98 -5.00
C GLU A 49 -3.79 7.43 -4.21
N PRO A 50 -2.60 6.86 -4.50
CA PRO A 50 -1.39 7.36 -3.88
C PRO A 50 -1.32 8.84 -4.18
N GLU A 51 -1.09 9.66 -3.16
CA GLU A 51 -0.64 11.03 -3.38
C GLU A 51 0.52 10.90 -4.38
N THR A 52 0.42 11.59 -5.51
CA THR A 52 1.49 11.61 -6.50
C THR A 52 2.70 12.24 -5.82
N GLU A 53 3.51 11.44 -5.14
CA GLU A 53 4.86 11.81 -4.83
C GLU A 53 5.51 12.06 -6.19
N ASP A 54 5.82 13.33 -6.47
CA ASP A 54 6.53 13.73 -7.67
C ASP A 54 7.90 13.03 -7.70
N PHE A 55 7.96 11.81 -8.24
CA PHE A 55 9.19 11.07 -8.54
C PHE A 55 10.09 11.78 -9.57
N SER A 56 9.70 13.00 -9.99
CA SER A 56 10.46 13.94 -10.82
C SER A 56 11.88 14.20 -10.31
N GLN A 57 12.13 14.15 -8.99
CA GLN A 57 13.46 14.45 -8.45
C GLN A 57 14.42 13.24 -8.35
N THR A 58 13.94 11.98 -8.42
CA THR A 58 14.84 10.82 -8.28
C THR A 58 15.53 10.44 -9.59
N LYS A 59 14.95 10.74 -10.76
CA LYS A 59 15.58 10.42 -12.05
C LYS A 59 16.85 11.22 -12.34
N ALA A 60 17.05 12.37 -11.71
CA ALA A 60 18.26 13.16 -11.89
C ALA A 60 19.50 12.52 -11.24
N SER A 61 19.33 11.71 -10.18
CA SER A 61 20.46 11.12 -9.46
C SER A 61 20.90 9.74 -9.96
N LEU A 62 20.16 9.10 -10.88
CA LEU A 62 20.49 7.79 -11.47
C LEU A 62 21.02 7.89 -12.91
N MET A 63 21.24 9.10 -13.43
CA MET A 63 21.60 9.38 -14.82
C MET A 63 22.85 10.26 -14.94
N TYR A 64 24.00 9.85 -14.38
CA TYR A 64 25.31 10.13 -15.01
C TYR A 64 26.46 9.36 -14.34
N MET A 65 26.64 8.11 -14.75
CA MET A 65 27.96 7.47 -14.84
C MET A 65 27.87 6.60 -16.09
N ASP A 66 28.07 7.22 -17.25
CA ASP A 66 28.17 6.45 -18.50
C ASP A 66 29.47 5.62 -18.44
N PRO A 67 29.40 4.27 -18.37
CA PRO A 67 30.60 3.43 -18.36
C PRO A 67 31.30 3.40 -19.73
N MET A 68 30.74 4.05 -20.76
CA MET A 68 31.27 4.06 -22.13
C MET A 68 32.25 5.20 -22.44
N LEU A 69 32.64 6.03 -21.46
CA LEU A 69 33.80 6.93 -21.62
C LEU A 69 35.16 6.20 -21.43
N PHE A 70 35.25 4.94 -21.84
CA PHE A 70 36.55 4.37 -22.20
C PHE A 70 37.01 5.06 -23.48
N HIS A 71 37.86 6.07 -23.29
CA HIS A 71 38.54 6.80 -24.34
C HIS A 71 39.16 5.80 -25.31
N ASN A 72 38.68 5.82 -26.55
CA ASN A 72 39.32 5.10 -27.65
C ASN A 72 40.56 5.89 -28.13
N GLU A 73 41.46 6.21 -27.19
CA GLU A 73 42.76 6.86 -27.45
C GLU A 73 43.93 5.87 -27.46
N TYR A 74 43.69 4.65 -27.93
CA TYR A 74 44.77 3.78 -28.37
C TYR A 74 44.38 3.09 -29.66
N GLN A 75 44.66 3.76 -30.78
CA GLN A 75 45.17 3.17 -32.03
C GLN A 75 45.38 4.31 -33.03
N SER A 76 46.51 5.00 -32.92
CA SER A 76 47.13 5.69 -34.04
C SER A 76 48.65 5.55 -33.91
N TYR A 77 49.22 4.96 -34.97
CA TYR A 77 50.63 4.61 -35.24
C TYR A 77 51.18 3.32 -34.65
#